data_AF-A0A3N0V349-F1
#
_entry.id   AF-A0A3N0V349-F1
#
_cell.length_a   1.000
_cell.length_b   1.000
_cell.length_c   1.000
_cell.angle_alpha   90.00
_cell.angle_beta   90.00
_cell.angle_gamma   90.00
#
_symmetry.space_group_name_H-M   'P 1'
#
loop_
_entity.id
_entity.type
_entity.pdbx_description
1 polymer ?
#
loop_
_entity_poly.entity_id
_entity_poly.type
_entity_poly.pdbx_seq_one_letter_code
_entity_poly.pdbx_strand_id
1 'polypeptide(L)'
;MVLKREAGLTLIEMVIVLLIIGTIAAILLPRYAGFRADAANASIAEVAARIAAATRVNHALRQSASSGNAEAVSLDARNVCNNTSMQPFVGDAVLVDHPVKQQEFLIDGEGDCSVRGVLAVSCTVVGANGIAHLTEVRCSRRNE
;
A
#
# COMPACT_ATOMS: atom_id res chain seq x y z
N MET A 1 42.92 -13.10 -46.98
CA MET A 1 42.35 -12.37 -45.82
C MET A 1 41.36 -11.35 -46.36
N VAL A 2 40.06 -11.63 -46.30
CA VAL A 2 39.03 -10.70 -46.79
C VAL A 2 38.87 -9.60 -45.74
N LEU A 3 39.23 -8.37 -46.08
CA LEU A 3 38.94 -7.18 -45.29
C LEU A 3 37.45 -6.86 -45.46
N LYS A 4 36.65 -7.17 -44.44
CA LYS A 4 35.27 -6.69 -44.32
C LYS A 4 35.31 -5.16 -44.30
N ARG A 5 34.65 -4.52 -45.28
CA ARG A 5 34.41 -3.07 -45.25
C ARG A 5 33.42 -2.81 -44.11
N GLU A 6 33.87 -2.18 -43.05
CA GLU A 6 32.97 -1.65 -42.04
C GLU A 6 32.15 -0.54 -42.71
N ALA A 7 30.86 -0.82 -42.92
CA ALA A 7 29.89 0.19 -43.33
C ALA A 7 29.71 1.13 -42.13
N GLY A 8 30.43 2.25 -42.14
CA GLY A 8 30.29 3.30 -41.14
C GLY A 8 28.89 3.89 -41.17
N LEU A 9 28.26 3.98 -40.00
CA LEU A 9 27.00 4.68 -39.77
C LEU A 9 27.11 6.12 -40.30
N THR A 10 26.12 6.59 -41.07
CA THR A 10 26.20 7.94 -41.64
C THR A 10 26.03 9.00 -40.54
N LEU A 11 26.64 10.18 -40.68
CA LEU A 11 26.47 11.27 -39.70
C LEU A 11 25.00 11.65 -39.50
N ILE A 12 24.21 11.62 -40.57
CA ILE A 12 22.78 11.91 -40.52
C ILE A 12 22.00 10.86 -39.73
N GLU A 13 22.44 9.61 -39.73
CA GLU A 13 21.80 8.51 -39.00
C GLU A 13 21.95 8.66 -37.49
N MET A 14 23.07 9.19 -37.01
CA MET A 14 23.18 9.51 -35.59
C MET A 14 22.41 10.79 -35.21
N VAL A 15 22.34 11.78 -36.12
CA VAL A 15 21.54 13.00 -35.88
C VAL A 15 20.05 12.68 -35.77
N ILE A 16 19.49 11.88 -36.69
CA ILE A 16 18.06 11.55 -36.66
C ILE A 16 17.69 10.73 -35.42
N VAL A 17 18.57 9.84 -34.96
CA VAL A 17 18.36 9.05 -33.73
C VAL A 17 18.31 9.97 -32.50
N LEU A 18 19.23 10.92 -32.39
CA LEU A 18 19.22 11.91 -31.30
C LEU A 18 17.98 12.82 -31.35
N LEU A 19 17.52 13.16 -32.56
CA LEU A 19 16.30 13.94 -32.77
C LEU A 19 15.05 13.17 -32.32
N ILE A 20 14.95 11.89 -32.66
CA ILE A 20 13.84 11.02 -32.22
C ILE A 20 13.87 10.83 -30.70
N ILE A 21 15.01 10.49 -30.12
CA ILE A 21 15.14 10.32 -28.66
C ILE A 21 14.81 11.64 -27.94
N GLY A 22 15.28 12.78 -28.47
CA GLY A 22 15.03 14.10 -27.91
C GLY A 22 13.55 14.49 -27.93
N THR A 23 12.85 14.25 -29.03
CA THR A 23 11.40 14.55 -29.14
C THR A 23 10.56 13.67 -28.22
N ILE A 24 10.87 12.37 -28.11
CA ILE A 24 10.20 11.45 -27.17
C ILE A 24 10.47 11.89 -25.73
N ALA A 25 11.72 12.20 -25.37
CA ALA A 25 12.09 12.64 -24.03
C ALA A 25 11.36 13.94 -23.61
N ALA A 26 11.22 14.90 -24.54
CA ALA A 26 10.52 16.16 -24.27
C ALA A 26 9.05 15.98 -23.87
N ILE A 27 8.37 14.96 -24.43
CA ILE A 27 6.96 14.68 -24.12
C ILE A 27 6.82 13.79 -22.88
N LEU A 28 7.76 12.86 -22.67
CA LEU A 28 7.72 11.96 -21.51
C LEU A 28 8.04 12.68 -20.20
N LEU A 29 9.15 13.43 -20.12
CA LEU A 29 9.69 13.97 -18.87
C LEU A 29 8.67 14.68 -17.95
N PRO A 30 7.77 15.56 -18.45
CA PRO A 30 6.82 16.26 -17.59
C PRO A 30 5.85 15.32 -16.86
N ARG A 31 5.46 14.20 -17.49
CA ARG A 31 4.55 13.22 -16.89
C ARG A 31 5.27 12.33 -15.86
N TYR A 32 6.53 12.00 -16.13
CA TYR A 32 7.33 11.18 -15.21
C TYR A 32 7.59 11.84 -13.86
N ALA A 33 7.56 13.18 -13.78
CA ALA A 33 7.75 13.90 -12.53
C ALA A 33 6.61 13.67 -11.51
N GLY A 34 5.37 13.47 -11.97
CA GLY A 34 4.19 13.31 -11.09
C GLY A 34 3.92 11.86 -10.64
N PHE A 35 4.33 10.85 -11.43
CA PHE A 35 3.96 9.45 -11.18
C PHE A 35 4.41 8.90 -9.81
N ARG A 36 5.46 9.44 -9.21
CA ARG A 36 5.91 9.00 -7.89
C ARG A 36 4.93 9.37 -6.79
N ALA A 37 4.33 10.56 -6.85
CA ALA A 37 3.36 11.00 -5.87
C ALA A 37 2.02 10.27 -6.05
N ASP A 38 1.59 10.07 -7.30
CA ASP A 38 0.37 9.33 -7.60
C ASP A 38 0.47 7.86 -7.20
N ALA A 39 1.62 7.22 -7.45
CA ALA A 39 1.89 5.86 -7.02
C ALA A 39 1.91 5.72 -5.49
N ALA A 40 2.47 6.71 -4.79
CA ALA A 40 2.46 6.77 -3.33
C ALA A 40 1.03 6.83 -2.78
N ASN A 41 0.19 7.67 -3.37
CA ASN A 41 -1.20 7.81 -2.93
C ASN A 41 -2.01 6.54 -3.20
N ALA A 42 -1.79 5.94 -4.37
CA ALA A 42 -2.42 4.68 -4.73
C ALA A 42 -2.02 3.54 -3.77
N SER A 43 -0.75 3.46 -3.35
CA SER A 43 -0.30 2.42 -2.41
C SER A 43 -0.90 2.59 -1.01
N ILE A 44 -1.04 3.82 -0.52
CA ILE A 44 -1.70 4.08 0.78
C ILE A 44 -3.17 3.68 0.73
N ALA A 45 -3.88 4.07 -0.34
CA ALA A 45 -5.27 3.69 -0.55
C ALA A 45 -5.44 2.16 -0.69
N GLU A 46 -4.50 1.48 -1.35
CA GLU A 46 -4.46 0.02 -1.44
C GLU A 46 -4.32 -0.62 -0.06
N VAL A 47 -3.35 -0.20 0.75
CA VAL A 47 -3.16 -0.74 2.10
C VAL A 47 -4.39 -0.51 2.97
N ALA A 48 -4.98 0.69 2.92
CA ALA A 48 -6.24 1.00 3.61
C ALA A 48 -7.37 0.05 3.18
N ALA A 49 -7.57 -0.17 1.87
CA ALA A 49 -8.60 -1.07 1.36
C ALA A 49 -8.34 -2.53 1.75
N ARG A 50 -7.07 -2.97 1.74
CA ARG A 50 -6.66 -4.32 2.14
C ARG A 50 -6.96 -4.57 3.61
N ILE A 51 -6.65 -3.63 4.50
CA ILE A 51 -7.01 -3.71 5.93
C ILE A 51 -8.52 -3.86 6.09
N ALA A 52 -9.32 -3.04 5.40
CA ALA A 52 -10.77 -3.11 5.49
C ALA A 52 -11.32 -4.46 5.02
N ALA A 53 -10.81 -4.99 3.90
CA ALA A 53 -11.22 -6.29 3.39
C ALA A 53 -10.78 -7.44 4.32
N ALA A 54 -9.52 -7.45 4.75
CA ALA A 54 -8.96 -8.52 5.56
C ALA A 54 -9.60 -8.56 6.96
N THR A 55 -9.88 -7.41 7.58
CA THR A 55 -10.55 -7.35 8.88
C THR A 55 -12.02 -7.80 8.80
N ARG A 56 -12.73 -7.51 7.70
CA ARG A 56 -14.09 -8.04 7.44
C ARG A 56 -14.09 -9.56 7.33
N VAL A 57 -13.14 -10.13 6.58
CA VAL A 57 -12.99 -11.58 6.48
C VAL A 57 -12.65 -12.19 7.84
N ASN A 58 -11.71 -11.59 8.57
CA ASN A 58 -11.33 -12.05 9.90
C ASN A 58 -12.48 -12.01 10.91
N HIS A 59 -13.28 -10.95 10.89
CA HIS A 59 -14.50 -10.85 11.71
C HIS A 59 -15.51 -11.94 11.35
N ALA A 60 -15.71 -12.24 10.07
CA ALA A 60 -16.60 -13.31 9.63
C ALA A 60 -16.08 -14.70 10.06
N LEU A 61 -14.78 -14.96 9.89
CA LEU A 61 -14.13 -16.21 10.32
C LEU A 61 -14.23 -16.40 11.84
N ARG A 62 -14.09 -15.32 12.62
CA ARG A 62 -14.20 -15.39 14.08
C ARG A 62 -15.62 -15.75 14.51
N GLN A 63 -16.64 -15.25 13.83
CA GLN A 63 -18.05 -15.54 14.12
C GLN A 63 -18.55 -16.87 13.57
N SER A 64 -17.89 -17.45 12.56
CA SER A 64 -18.37 -18.67 11.91
C SER A 64 -18.19 -19.93 12.76
N ALA A 65 -17.42 -19.88 13.85
CA ALA A 65 -17.25 -20.99 14.79
C ALA A 65 -17.87 -20.65 16.15
N SER A 66 -18.61 -21.59 16.74
CA SER A 66 -19.31 -21.41 18.03
C SER A 66 -18.38 -21.11 19.20
N SER A 67 -17.11 -21.56 19.14
CA SER A 67 -16.05 -21.25 20.11
C SER A 67 -15.08 -20.15 19.64
N GLY A 68 -15.36 -19.52 18.50
CA GLY A 68 -14.44 -18.65 17.77
C GLY A 68 -13.38 -19.43 17.00
N ASN A 69 -13.11 -19.05 15.75
CA ASN A 69 -12.01 -19.67 14.99
C ASN A 69 -10.67 -19.24 15.62
N ALA A 70 -9.83 -20.19 16.00
CA ALA A 70 -8.52 -19.95 16.64
C ALA A 70 -7.49 -19.37 15.66
N GLU A 71 -7.68 -19.54 14.36
CA GLU A 71 -6.85 -18.97 13.30
C GLU A 71 -7.20 -17.50 13.02
N ALA A 72 -8.40 -17.05 13.41
CA ALA A 72 -8.79 -15.66 13.28
C ALA A 72 -8.11 -14.81 14.36
N VAL A 73 -7.49 -13.72 13.92
CA VAL A 73 -6.80 -12.74 14.77
C VAL A 73 -7.83 -12.03 15.64
N SER A 74 -7.57 -11.99 16.95
CA SER A 74 -8.44 -11.30 17.91
C SER A 74 -8.20 -9.79 17.84
N LEU A 75 -9.24 -9.02 17.57
CA LEU A 75 -9.25 -7.56 17.61
C LEU A 75 -10.25 -7.12 18.68
N ASP A 76 -9.83 -7.24 19.93
CA ASP A 76 -10.63 -6.95 21.13
C ASP A 76 -9.81 -6.14 22.15
N ALA A 77 -9.34 -4.96 21.73
CA ALA A 77 -8.50 -4.09 22.53
C ALA A 77 -9.00 -2.64 22.47
N ARG A 78 -8.63 -1.86 23.49
CA ARG A 78 -8.99 -0.43 23.59
C ARG A 78 -8.47 0.43 22.44
N ASN A 79 -7.36 0.05 21.82
CA ASN A 79 -6.94 0.66 20.57
C ASN A 79 -6.38 -0.41 19.64
N VAL A 80 -7.10 -0.70 18.55
CA VAL A 80 -6.63 -1.60 17.48
C VAL A 80 -5.99 -0.84 16.31
N CYS A 81 -6.11 0.49 16.27
CA CYS A 81 -5.49 1.33 15.26
C CYS A 81 -4.00 1.56 15.60
N ASN A 82 -3.22 0.49 15.54
CA ASN A 82 -1.78 0.52 15.73
C ASN A 82 -1.08 -0.49 14.82
N ASN A 83 0.22 -0.26 14.61
CA ASN A 83 1.05 -1.06 13.72
C ASN A 83 1.05 -2.56 14.08
N THR A 84 1.18 -2.89 15.37
CA THR A 84 1.25 -4.29 15.83
C THR A 84 -0.03 -5.07 15.55
N SER A 85 -1.19 -4.45 15.77
CA SER A 85 -2.50 -5.07 15.61
C SER A 85 -2.86 -5.24 14.13
N MET A 86 -2.39 -4.31 13.28
CA MET A 86 -2.71 -4.29 11.86
C MET A 86 -1.72 -5.06 10.97
N GLN A 87 -0.52 -5.37 11.46
CA GLN A 87 0.49 -6.13 10.72
C GLN A 87 -0.02 -7.42 10.05
N PRO A 88 -0.86 -8.27 10.68
CA PRO A 88 -1.36 -9.48 10.02
C PRO A 88 -2.36 -9.19 8.86
N PHE A 89 -2.87 -7.97 8.73
CA PHE A 89 -3.88 -7.60 7.74
C PHE A 89 -3.31 -6.88 6.52
N VAL A 90 -2.02 -6.55 6.53
CA VAL A 90 -1.36 -5.77 5.46
C VAL A 90 -0.42 -6.60 4.59
N GLY A 91 -0.30 -7.91 4.84
CA GLY A 91 0.59 -8.82 4.10
C GLY A 91 2.04 -8.34 4.13
N ASP A 92 2.65 -8.13 2.96
CA ASP A 92 4.06 -7.74 2.82
C ASP A 92 4.34 -6.24 3.10
N ALA A 93 3.31 -5.43 3.33
CA ALA A 93 3.51 -4.02 3.67
C ALA A 93 4.09 -3.89 5.09
N VAL A 94 5.05 -2.99 5.25
CA VAL A 94 5.77 -2.81 6.52
C VAL A 94 5.12 -1.67 7.29
N LEU A 95 4.67 -1.94 8.52
CA LEU A 95 4.13 -0.92 9.41
C LEU A 95 5.21 -0.42 10.37
N VAL A 96 5.42 0.88 10.40
CA VAL A 96 6.41 1.56 11.25
C VAL A 96 5.84 2.86 11.80
N ASP A 97 6.39 3.32 12.92
CA ASP A 97 5.86 4.52 13.58
C ASP A 97 6.17 5.81 12.80
N HIS A 98 7.22 5.78 11.97
CA HIS A 98 7.68 6.92 11.18
C HIS A 98 8.05 6.46 9.77
N PRO A 99 7.09 6.45 8.82
CA PRO A 99 7.35 5.99 7.47
C PRO A 99 8.24 6.99 6.74
N VAL A 100 9.39 6.53 6.25
CA VAL A 100 10.31 7.34 5.44
C VAL A 100 10.47 6.81 4.02
N LYS A 101 10.03 5.56 3.78
CA LYS A 101 10.00 4.93 2.46
C LYS A 101 8.58 4.75 1.95
N GLN A 102 8.43 4.68 0.62
CA GLN A 102 7.14 4.55 -0.08
C GLN A 102 6.35 3.26 0.21
N GLN A 103 6.98 2.27 0.86
CA GLN A 103 6.38 0.97 1.22
C GLN A 103 6.25 0.80 2.74
N GLU A 104 6.58 1.86 3.48
CA GLU A 104 6.41 1.94 4.92
C GLU A 104 5.15 2.76 5.19
N PHE A 105 4.32 2.27 6.10
CA PHE A 105 3.07 2.93 6.47
C PHE A 105 2.95 2.99 7.98
N LEU A 106 2.28 4.01 8.48
CA LEU A 106 1.88 4.12 9.87
C LEU A 106 0.37 3.90 9.94
N ILE A 107 -0.08 3.09 10.89
CA ILE A 107 -1.47 3.05 11.31
C ILE A 107 -1.62 3.90 12.56
N ASP A 108 -2.48 4.89 12.46
CA ASP A 108 -2.77 5.83 13.54
C ASP A 108 -4.29 5.98 13.74
N GLY A 109 -4.67 6.59 14.86
CA GLY A 109 -6.05 6.82 15.26
C GLY A 109 -6.45 6.10 16.54
N GLU A 110 -7.70 6.31 16.94
CA GLU A 110 -8.30 5.68 18.11
C GLU A 110 -9.43 4.74 17.67
N GLY A 111 -9.20 3.44 17.83
CA GLY A 111 -10.20 2.42 17.52
C GLY A 111 -10.43 1.48 18.69
N ASP A 112 -11.45 1.76 19.50
CA ASP A 112 -11.81 0.92 20.65
C ASP A 112 -12.68 -0.27 20.23
N CYS A 113 -12.02 -1.41 20.12
CA CYS A 113 -12.65 -2.71 19.93
C CYS A 113 -12.80 -3.49 21.23
N SER A 114 -12.75 -2.89 22.41
CA SER A 114 -13.09 -3.51 23.71
C SER A 114 -14.56 -3.30 24.11
N VAL A 115 -15.20 -2.24 23.62
CA VAL A 115 -16.61 -1.91 23.97
C VAL A 115 -17.63 -2.82 23.28
N ARG A 116 -18.38 -3.62 24.05
CA ARG A 116 -19.46 -4.47 23.52
C ARG A 116 -20.44 -3.66 22.67
N GLY A 117 -20.82 -4.20 21.51
CA GLY A 117 -21.70 -3.53 20.53
C GLY A 117 -20.95 -2.73 19.46
N VAL A 118 -19.67 -2.40 19.67
CA VAL A 118 -18.81 -1.85 18.61
C VAL A 118 -18.35 -2.99 17.70
N LEU A 119 -18.71 -2.90 16.42
CA LEU A 119 -18.39 -3.88 15.37
C LEU A 119 -17.38 -3.36 14.36
N ALA A 120 -17.20 -2.04 14.27
CA ALA A 120 -16.30 -1.39 13.35
C ALA A 120 -15.73 -0.12 13.98
N VAL A 121 -14.47 0.17 13.68
CA VAL A 121 -13.77 1.40 14.07
C VAL A 121 -13.04 1.97 12.86
N SER A 122 -12.78 3.26 12.85
CA SER A 122 -12.05 3.92 11.77
C SER A 122 -10.61 4.15 12.19
N CYS A 123 -9.67 3.59 11.43
CA CYS A 123 -8.24 3.85 11.57
C CYS A 123 -7.74 4.69 10.40
N THR A 124 -6.59 5.32 10.57
CA THR A 124 -5.93 6.13 9.55
C THR A 124 -4.65 5.44 9.11
N VAL A 125 -4.47 5.27 7.80
CA VAL A 125 -3.23 4.78 7.19
C VAL A 125 -2.47 5.98 6.65
N VAL A 126 -1.24 6.18 7.13
CA VAL A 126 -0.38 7.31 6.76
C VAL A 126 0.84 6.77 6.01
N GLY A 127 1.12 7.33 4.83
CA GLY A 127 2.33 7.01 4.07
C GLY A 127 3.48 7.97 4.33
N ALA A 128 4.67 7.67 3.78
CA ALA A 128 5.88 8.49 3.93
C ALA A 128 5.79 9.92 3.35
N ASN A 129 4.81 10.18 2.49
CA ASN A 129 4.51 11.51 1.97
C ASN A 129 3.59 12.33 2.89
N GLY A 130 3.20 11.80 4.06
CA GLY A 130 2.29 12.42 5.02
C GLY A 130 0.82 12.38 4.60
N ILE A 131 0.50 11.72 3.47
CA ILE A 131 -0.88 11.55 3.02
C ILE A 131 -1.53 10.43 3.83
N ALA A 132 -2.78 10.67 4.22
CA ALA A 132 -3.55 9.83 5.11
C ALA A 132 -4.84 9.35 4.45
N HIS A 133 -5.17 8.07 4.58
CA HIS A 133 -6.44 7.48 4.16
C HIS A 133 -7.14 6.81 5.33
N LEU A 134 -8.45 7.02 5.44
CA LEU A 134 -9.28 6.31 6.41
C LEU A 134 -9.54 4.87 5.94
N THR A 135 -9.49 3.95 6.90
CA THR A 135 -9.87 2.54 6.71
C THR A 135 -10.82 2.10 7.81
N GLU A 136 -11.81 1.30 7.45
CA GLU A 136 -12.75 0.70 8.40
C GLU A 136 -12.18 -0.65 8.87
N VAL A 137 -11.85 -0.75 10.16
CA VAL A 137 -11.39 -1.98 10.80
C VAL A 137 -12.55 -2.62 11.52
N ARG A 138 -12.85 -3.89 11.20
CA ARG A 138 -13.85 -4.67 11.93
C ARG A 138 -13.26 -5.28 13.19
N CYS A 139 -13.93 -5.05 14.32
CA CYS A 139 -13.57 -5.66 15.59
C CYS A 139 -13.84 -7.17 15.52
N SER A 140 -13.00 -7.99 16.15
CA SER A 140 -13.08 -9.45 16.06
C SER A 140 -12.93 -10.02 17.47
N ARG A 141 -14.08 -10.20 18.13
CA ARG A 141 -14.17 -10.74 19.49
C ARG A 141 -14.59 -12.21 19.45
N ARG A 142 -14.25 -12.96 20.50
CA ARG A 142 -14.81 -14.30 20.69
C ARG A 142 -16.28 -14.13 21.11
N ASN A 143 -17.19 -14.80 20.42
CA ASN A 143 -18.55 -14.97 20.95
C ASN A 143 -18.42 -15.89 22.17
N GLU A 144 -18.73 -15.37 23.35
CA GLU A 144 -19.00 -16.20 24.54
C GLU A 144 -20.48 -16.54 24.58
#